data_AF-A0A292SPL5-F1
#
_entry.id   AF-A0A292SPL5-F1
#
_cell.length_a   1.000
_cell.length_b   1.000
_cell.length_c   1.000
_cell.angle_alpha   90.00
_cell.angle_beta   90.00
_cell.angle_gamma   90.00
#
_symmetry.space_group_name_H-M   'P 1'
#
loop_
_entity.id
_entity.type
_entity.pdbx_description
1 polymer ?
#
loop_
_entity_poly.entity_id
_entity_poly.type
_entity_poly.pdbx_seq_one_letter_code
_entity_poly.pdbx_strand_id
1 'polypeptide(L)' 'MKVQLNRQKNKENKEMFGNALTILLWVLHDKFGFGNKRLERLIDEIDKFNEDFNAGLIDPKELIEQLEEETKIKIKY' A
#
# COMPACT_ATOMS: atom_id res chain seq x y z
N MET A 1 -13.17 25.02 -10.82
CA MET A 1 -13.04 23.78 -11.62
C MET A 1 -11.82 22.94 -11.23
N LYS A 2 -10.57 23.44 -11.35
CA LYS A 2 -9.34 22.68 -10.97
C LYS A 2 -9.31 22.17 -9.53
N VAL A 3 -9.77 22.97 -8.55
CA VAL A 3 -9.81 22.58 -7.13
C VAL A 3 -10.81 21.44 -6.86
N GLN A 4 -11.95 21.42 -7.56
CA GLN A 4 -12.95 20.35 -7.40
C GLN A 4 -12.47 19.04 -8.04
N LEU A 5 -11.83 19.12 -9.21
CA LEU A 5 -11.19 17.97 -9.86
C LEU A 5 -10.08 17.36 -8.99
N ASN A 6 -9.23 18.19 -8.37
CA ASN A 6 -8.20 17.71 -7.45
C ASN A 6 -8.79 17.05 -6.20
N ARG A 7 -9.87 17.61 -5.64
CA ARG A 7 -10.55 16.99 -4.48
C ARG A 7 -11.18 15.65 -4.84
N GLN A 8 -11.80 15.54 -6.01
CA GLN A 8 -12.38 14.29 -6.49
C GLN A 8 -11.30 13.23 -6.72
N LYS A 9 -10.23 13.57 -7.42
CA LYS A 9 -9.09 12.67 -7.66
C LYS A 9 -8.44 12.18 -6.37
N ASN A 10 -8.29 13.06 -5.37
CA ASN A 10 -7.76 12.67 -4.07
C ASN A 10 -8.70 11.72 -3.31
N LYS A 11 -10.02 11.91 -3.44
CA LYS A 11 -11.00 11.03 -2.82
C LYS A 11 -10.98 9.64 -3.48
N GLU A 12 -10.98 9.59 -4.81
CA GLU A 12 -10.91 8.35 -5.59
C GLU A 12 -9.63 7.57 -5.26
N ASN A 13 -8.48 8.25 -5.20
CA ASN A 13 -7.21 7.62 -4.81
C ASN A 13 -7.27 7.03 -3.38
N LYS A 14 -7.89 7.73 -2.44
CA LYS A 14 -8.02 7.26 -1.05
C LYS A 14 -8.94 6.03 -0.96
N GLU A 15 -10.04 6.03 -1.71
CA GLU A 15 -10.96 4.88 -1.78
C GLU A 15 -10.29 3.67 -2.43
N MET A 16 -9.55 3.88 -3.52
CA MET A 16 -8.79 2.81 -4.18
C MET A 16 -7.74 2.18 -3.25
N PHE A 17 -7.00 3.01 -2.50
CA PHE A 17 -6.04 2.53 -1.51
C PHE A 17 -6.72 1.71 -0.41
N GLY A 18 -7.82 2.20 0.16
CA GLY A 18 -8.58 1.48 1.18
C GLY A 18 -9.10 0.13 0.69
N ASN A 19 -9.59 0.06 -0.54
CA ASN A 19 -10.05 -1.18 -1.15
C ASN A 19 -8.89 -2.18 -1.36
N ALA A 20 -7.75 -1.72 -1.87
CA ALA A 20 -6.56 -2.56 -2.08
C ALA A 20 -6.05 -3.14 -0.75
N LEU A 21 -5.93 -2.30 0.28
CA LEU A 21 -5.52 -2.73 1.62
C LEU A 21 -6.49 -3.76 2.21
N THR A 22 -7.80 -3.54 2.04
CA THR A 22 -8.82 -4.48 2.51
C THR A 22 -8.68 -5.86 1.86
N ILE A 23 -8.48 -5.91 0.54
CA ILE A 23 -8.28 -7.17 -0.20
C ILE A 23 -7.00 -7.87 0.27
N LEU A 24 -5.90 -7.14 0.43
CA LEU A 24 -4.63 -7.68 0.92
C LEU A 24 -4.78 -8.30 2.32
N LEU A 25 -5.37 -7.55 3.26
CA LEU A 25 -5.59 -8.03 4.63
C LEU A 25 -6.47 -9.28 4.66
N TRP A 26 -7.52 -9.31 3.84
CA TRP A 26 -8.39 -10.48 3.72
C TRP A 26 -7.63 -11.71 3.21
N VAL A 27 -6.84 -11.57 2.15
CA VAL A 27 -6.04 -12.68 1.60
C VAL A 27 -5.04 -13.20 2.62
N LEU A 28 -4.34 -12.31 3.34
CA LEU A 28 -3.39 -12.70 4.38
C LEU A 28 -4.07 -13.44 5.54
N HIS A 29 -5.26 -12.99 5.94
CA HIS A 29 -6.04 -13.67 6.96
C HIS A 29 -6.50 -15.06 6.50
N ASP A 30 -7.24 -15.12 5.39
CA ASP A 30 -7.94 -16.34 4.94
C ASP A 30 -7.00 -17.37 4.29
N LYS A 31 -6.02 -16.93 3.50
CA LYS A 31 -5.13 -17.84 2.76
C LYS A 31 -3.82 -18.13 3.46
N PHE A 32 -3.30 -17.17 4.22
CA PHE A 32 -2.00 -17.30 4.90
C PHE A 32 -2.13 -17.48 6.42
N GLY A 33 -3.36 -17.43 6.96
CA GLY A 33 -3.65 -17.70 8.38
C GLY A 33 -3.17 -16.59 9.32
N PHE A 34 -3.05 -15.36 8.83
CA PHE A 34 -2.63 -14.24 9.67
C PHE A 34 -3.76 -13.87 10.64
N GLY A 35 -3.55 -14.08 11.94
CA GLY A 35 -4.46 -13.60 12.98
C GLY A 35 -4.27 -12.10 13.29
N ASN A 36 -5.18 -11.56 14.09
CA ASN A 36 -5.31 -10.12 14.40
C ASN A 36 -3.98 -9.41 14.68
N LYS A 37 -3.13 -9.95 15.57
CA LYS A 37 -1.85 -9.31 15.93
C LYS A 37 -0.89 -9.13 14.75
N ARG A 38 -0.90 -10.04 13.78
CA ARG A 38 -0.05 -9.93 12.59
C ARG A 38 -0.62 -8.92 11.60
N LEU A 39 -1.94 -8.81 11.51
CA LEU A 39 -2.61 -7.82 10.67
C LEU A 39 -2.47 -6.41 11.24
N GLU A 40 -2.62 -6.24 12.56
CA GLU A 40 -2.35 -4.97 13.25
C GLU A 40 -0.92 -4.50 12.97
N ARG A 41 0.07 -5.38 13.17
CA ARG A 41 1.46 -5.05 12.87
C ARG A 41 1.67 -4.69 11.40
N LEU A 42 1.01 -5.37 10.47
CA LEU A 42 1.11 -5.03 9.05
C LEU A 42 0.55 -3.62 8.77
N ILE A 43 -0.58 -3.26 9.38
CA ILE A 43 -1.17 -1.93 9.25
C ILE A 43 -0.21 -0.87 9.79
N ASP A 44 0.36 -1.08 10.99
CA ASP A 44 1.32 -0.16 11.59
C ASP A 44 2.55 0.08 10.70
N GLU A 45 3.11 -0.99 10.11
CA GLU A 45 4.25 -0.88 9.21
C GLU A 45 3.88 -0.16 7.90
N ILE A 46 2.68 -0.39 7.34
CA ILE A 46 2.19 0.33 6.15
C ILE A 46 2.00 1.82 6.45
N ASP A 47 1.45 2.17 7.61
CA ASP A 47 1.26 3.58 8.00
C ASP A 47 2.61 4.29 8.14
N LYS A 48 3.57 3.67 8.82
CA LYS A 48 4.95 4.19 8.91
C LYS A 48 5.59 4.34 7.52
N PHE A 49 5.41 3.34 6.67
CA PHE A 49 5.95 3.38 5.31
C PHE A 49 5.35 4.50 4.47
N ASN A 50 4.05 4.78 4.64
CA ASN A 50 3.39 5.92 4.01
C ASN A 50 3.93 7.26 4.53
N GLU A 51 4.27 7.37 5.81
CA GLU A 51 4.91 8.58 6.36
C GLU A 51 6.28 8.81 5.71
N ASP A 52 7.10 7.76 5.60
CA ASP A 52 8.43 7.83 4.97
C ASP A 52 8.33 8.22 3.48
N PHE A 53 7.34 7.67 2.75
CA PHE A 53 7.05 8.08 1.37
C PHE A 53 6.65 9.55 1.26
N ASN A 54 5.73 10.01 2.10
CA ASN A 54 5.26 11.40 2.07
C ASN A 54 6.36 12.38 2.47
N ALA A 55 7.32 11.95 3.29
CA ALA A 55 8.52 12.70 3.63
C ALA A 55 9.58 12.70 2.50
N GLY A 56 9.38 11.93 1.43
CA GLY A 56 10.33 11.81 0.32
C GLY A 56 11.59 11.01 0.68
N LEU A 57 11.53 10.19 1.72
CA LEU A 57 12.66 9.38 2.19
C LEU A 57 12.81 8.08 1.39
N ILE A 58 11.76 7.68 0.65
CA ILE A 58 11.71 6.44 -0.13
C ILE A 58 11.18 6.76 -1.53
N ASP A 59 11.87 6.31 -2.58
CA ASP A 59 11.34 6.34 -3.95
C ASP A 59 10.54 5.04 -4.22
N PRO A 60 9.25 5.14 -4.62
CA PRO A 60 8.44 3.96 -4.93
C PRO A 60 9.05 3.06 -6.00
N LYS A 61 9.83 3.60 -6.94
CA LYS A 61 10.47 2.82 -8.00
C LYS A 61 11.60 1.96 -7.48
N GLU A 62 12.46 2.53 -6.63
CA GLU A 62 13.58 1.79 -6.01
C GLU A 62 13.05 0.61 -5.20
N LEU A 63 11.93 0.81 -4.48
CA LEU A 63 11.28 -0.28 -3.75
C LEU A 63 10.80 -1.40 -4.67
N ILE A 64 10.17 -1.06 -5.79
CA ILE A 64 9.69 -2.05 -6.75
C ILE A 64 10.87 -2.82 -7.33
N GLU A 65 11.93 -2.12 -7.76
CA GLU A 65 13.14 -2.74 -8.30
C GLU A 65 13.78 -3.69 -7.28
N GLN A 66 13.89 -3.27 -6.02
CA GLN A 66 14.41 -4.11 -4.94
C GLN A 66 13.53 -5.35 -4.70
N LEU A 67 12.22 -5.20 -4.65
CA LEU A 67 11.29 -6.33 -4.48
C LEU A 67 11.39 -7.31 -5.66
N GLU A 68 11.48 -6.82 -6.89
CA GLU A 68 11.67 -7.68 -8.06
C GLU A 68 13.03 -8.39 -8.01
N GLU A 69 14.08 -7.72 -7.55
CA GLU A 69 15.41 -8.31 -7.39
C GLU A 69 15.41 -9.42 -6.34
N GLU A 70 14.82 -9.19 -5.17
CA GLU A 70 14.83 -10.14 -4.05
C GLU A 70 13.91 -11.34 -4.30
N THR A 71 12.72 -11.10 -4.85
CA THR A 71 11.69 -12.15 -4.99
C THR A 71 11.66 -12.81 -6.36
N LYS A 72 12.27 -12.17 -7.37
CA LYS A 72 12.16 -12.53 -8.79
C LYS A 72 10.71 -12.49 -9.33
N ILE A 73 9.79 -11.89 -8.59
CA ILE A 73 8.39 -11.69 -9.00
C ILE A 73 8.30 -10.33 -9.69
N LYS A 74 7.67 -10.28 -10.86
CA LYS A 74 7.43 -9.01 -11.58
C LYS A 74 6.11 -8.39 -11.14
N ILE A 75 6.15 -7.15 -10.67
CA ILE A 75 4.96 -6.41 -10.25
C ILE A 75 4.45 -5.62 -11.46
N LYS A 76 3.25 -5.98 -11.95
CA LYS A 76 2.60 -5.27 -13.05
C LYS A 76 1.59 -4.27 -12.47
N TYR A 77 1.74 -2.99 -12.80
CA TYR A 77 0.79 -1.92 -12.49
C TYR A 77 0.43 -1.14 -13.76
#